data_AF-A0A957R3J4-F1
#
_entry.id   AF-A0A957R3J4-F1
#
_cell.length_a   1.000
_cell.length_b   1.000
_cell.length_c   1.000
_cell.angle_alpha   90.00
_cell.angle_beta   90.00
_cell.angle_gamma   90.00
#
_symmetry.space_group_name_H-M   'P 1'
#
loop_
_entity.id
_entity.type
_entity.pdbx_description
1 polymer ?
#
loop_
_entity_poly.entity_id
_entity_poly.type
_entity_poly.pdbx_seq_one_letter_code
_entity_poly.pdbx_strand_id
1 'polypeptide(L)' 'MDDKNKTHEYQIMPNSGHYRAYVLRCWGEPTAGQTVWRFSLEGANRPRQGFATLEVLVHFLRAELQIDPTEDAL' A
#
# COMPACT_ATOMS: atom_id res chain seq x y z
N MET A 1 -26.57 -38.84 -16.00
CA MET A 1 -27.03 -38.34 -14.70
C MET A 1 -25.89 -37.51 -14.15
N ASP A 2 -26.11 -36.21 -14.16
CA ASP A 2 -25.16 -35.14 -13.96
C ASP A 2 -24.72 -35.05 -12.49
N ASP A 3 -23.45 -35.33 -12.21
CA ASP A 3 -22.84 -34.99 -10.92
C ASP A 3 -22.57 -33.49 -10.87
N LYS A 4 -23.64 -32.79 -10.51
CA LYS A 4 -23.68 -31.35 -10.30
C LYS A 4 -22.74 -30.95 -9.18
N ASN A 5 -21.87 -30.02 -9.52
CA ASN A 5 -21.49 -28.89 -8.69
C ASN A 5 -20.71 -29.25 -7.42
N LYS A 6 -19.46 -29.68 -7.63
CA LYS A 6 -18.42 -29.51 -6.61
C LYS A 6 -18.08 -28.02 -6.53
N THR A 7 -18.96 -27.27 -5.89
CA THR A 7 -18.73 -25.88 -5.49
C THR A 7 -17.41 -25.88 -4.75
N HIS A 8 -16.36 -25.36 -5.38
CA HIS A 8 -15.18 -24.94 -4.68
C HIS A 8 -15.65 -23.79 -3.80
N GLU A 9 -16.13 -24.12 -2.60
CA GLU A 9 -16.06 -23.22 -1.49
C GLU A 9 -14.60 -22.82 -1.43
N TYR A 10 -14.29 -21.65 -1.98
CA TYR A 10 -13.08 -20.92 -1.66
C TYR A 10 -13.25 -20.61 -0.18
N GLN A 11 -12.90 -21.59 0.64
CA GLN A 11 -12.57 -21.39 2.02
C GLN A 11 -11.58 -20.25 1.97
N ILE A 12 -12.02 -19.07 2.39
CA ILE A 12 -11.16 -17.93 2.61
C ILE A 12 -10.24 -18.43 3.71
N MET A 13 -9.15 -19.10 3.29
CA MET A 13 -8.04 -19.41 4.15
C MET A 13 -7.68 -18.06 4.74
N PRO A 14 -7.69 -17.90 6.07
CA PRO A 14 -7.21 -16.67 6.65
C PRO A 14 -5.78 -16.52 6.14
N ASN A 15 -5.58 -15.56 5.23
CA ASN A 15 -4.27 -15.19 4.76
C ASN A 15 -3.57 -14.56 5.97
N SER A 16 -2.98 -15.40 6.81
CA SER A 16 -2.17 -15.00 7.97
C SER A 16 -0.78 -14.55 7.51
N GLY A 17 -0.63 -14.14 6.26
CA GLY A 17 0.56 -13.50 5.74
C GLY A 17 0.51 -12.01 6.04
N HIS A 18 1.63 -11.45 6.48
CA HIS A 18 1.87 -10.03 6.71
C HIS A 18 1.84 -9.22 5.38
N TYR A 19 0.77 -9.35 4.60
CA TYR A 19 0.60 -8.72 3.31
C TYR A 19 -0.14 -7.39 3.46
N ARG A 20 0.46 -6.31 2.97
CA ARG A 20 -0.15 -4.98 2.93
C ARG A 20 -0.21 -4.50 1.49
N ALA A 21 -1.39 -4.07 1.06
CA ALA A 21 -1.61 -3.49 -0.26
C ALA A 21 -2.10 -2.04 -0.11
N TYR A 22 -1.54 -1.17 -0.94
CA TYR A 22 -1.89 0.25 -0.98
C TYR A 22 -2.06 0.71 -2.42
N VAL A 23 -2.97 1.64 -2.64
CA VAL A 23 -3.00 2.47 -3.85
C VAL A 23 -2.16 3.72 -3.59
N LEU A 24 -1.09 3.88 -4.37
CA LEU A 24 -0.28 5.09 -4.39
C LEU A 24 -0.87 6.11 -5.36
N ARG A 25 -1.08 7.34 -4.90
CA ARG A 25 -1.48 8.47 -5.73
C ARG A 25 -0.39 9.54 -5.67
N CYS A 26 0.02 10.01 -6.85
CA CYS A 26 0.97 11.10 -7.03
C CYS A 26 0.34 12.16 -7.93
N TRP A 27 0.36 13.42 -7.51
CA TRP A 27 -0.12 14.52 -8.34
C TRP A 27 0.72 15.78 -8.12
N GLY A 28 0.85 16.58 -9.16
CA GLY A 28 1.50 17.89 -9.09
C GLY A 28 0.47 18.97 -8.76
N GLU A 29 0.79 19.83 -7.81
CA GLU A 29 0.03 21.02 -7.46
C GLU A 29 0.81 22.27 -7.91
N PRO A 30 0.23 23.15 -8.74
CA PRO A 30 0.87 24.41 -9.08
C PRO A 30 0.93 25.32 -7.85
N THR A 31 2.14 25.71 -7.45
CA THR A 31 2.42 26.59 -6.32
C THR A 31 3.46 27.61 -6.74
N ALA A 32 3.13 28.90 -6.72
CA ALA A 32 4.06 30.00 -7.02
C ALA A 32 4.88 29.84 -8.32
N GLY A 33 4.25 29.34 -9.39
CA GLY A 33 4.91 29.12 -10.68
C GLY A 33 5.78 27.87 -10.75
N GLN A 34 5.77 27.03 -9.71
CA GLN A 34 6.44 25.73 -9.66
C GLN A 34 5.42 24.59 -9.45
N THR A 35 5.79 23.38 -9.83
CA THR A 35 4.98 22.18 -9.53
C THR A 35 5.50 21.53 -8.26
N VAL A 36 4.67 21.50 -7.22
CA VAL A 36 4.95 20.76 -5.97
C VAL A 36 4.28 19.40 -6.06
N TRP A 37 5.06 18.33 -5.90
CA TRP A 37 4.52 16.97 -5.91
C TRP A 37 3.90 16.62 -4.55
N ARG A 38 2.71 16.02 -4.59
CA ARG A 38 2.00 15.48 -3.44
C ARG A 38 1.81 13.98 -3.59
N PHE A 39 1.76 13.31 -2.44
CA PHE A 39 1.67 11.86 -2.38
C PHE A 39 0.58 11.46 -1.38
N SER A 40 -0.16 10.39 -1.67
CA SER A 40 -1.02 9.77 -0.68
C SER A 40 -1.09 8.27 -0.86
N LEU A 41 -1.26 7.55 0.25
CA LEU A 41 -1.54 6.11 0.27
C LEU A 41 -2.96 5.86 0.77
N GLU A 42 -3.63 4.91 0.13
CA GLU A 42 -4.94 4.42 0.55
C GLU A 42 -4.87 2.89 0.66
N GLY A 43 -5.20 2.34 1.82
CA GLY A 43 -5.18 0.90 2.08
C GLY A 43 -6.59 0.32 2.10
N ALA A 44 -6.74 -0.98 1.84
CA ALA A 44 -8.05 -1.63 1.78
C ALA A 44 -8.93 -1.41 3.03
N ASN A 45 -8.30 -1.35 4.21
CA ASN A 45 -8.96 -1.11 5.51
C ASN A 45 -8.38 0.12 6.23
N ARG A 46 -7.76 1.06 5.51
CA ARG A 46 -7.11 2.23 6.12
C ARG A 46 -7.53 3.52 5.41
N PRO A 47 -7.78 4.61 6.17
CA PRO A 47 -8.11 5.89 5.57
C PRO A 47 -6.93 6.40 4.73
N ARG A 48 -7.24 7.23 3.75
CA ARG A 48 -6.22 7.88 2.92
C ARG A 48 -5.29 8.74 3.79
N GLN A 49 -4.00 8.51 3.66
CA GLN A 49 -2.96 9.26 4.35
C GLN A 49 -2.11 10.04 3.35
N GLY A 50 -1.97 11.35 3.57
CA GLY A 50 -1.19 12.24 2.71
C GLY A 50 0.24 12.43 3.20
N PHE A 51 1.16 12.68 2.27
CA PHE A 51 2.58 12.92 2.51
C PHE A 51 3.06 14.11 1.70
N ALA A 52 3.89 14.95 2.33
CA ALA A 52 4.42 16.17 1.73
C ALA A 52 5.55 15.90 0.72
N THR A 53 6.30 14.82 0.88
CA THR A 53 7.38 14.40 -0.03
C THR A 53 7.40 12.87 -0.18
N LEU A 54 8.12 12.38 -1.19
CA LEU A 54 8.28 10.94 -1.44
C LEU A 54 9.08 10.26 -0.32
N GLU A 55 10.10 10.94 0.21
CA GLU A 55 10.97 10.43 1.27
C GLU A 55 10.18 10.18 2.56
N VAL A 56 9.27 11.09 2.92
CA VAL A 56 8.38 10.90 4.09
C VAL A 56 7.45 9.70 3.88
N LEU A 57 6.93 9.49 2.66
CA LEU A 57 6.14 8.31 2.32
C LEU A 57 6.95 7.02 2.45
N VAL A 58 8.16 6.98 1.90
CA VAL A 58 9.03 5.79 1.96
C VAL A 58 9.44 5.49 3.41
N HIS A 59 9.78 6.51 4.19
CA HIS A 59 10.07 6.35 5.62
C HIS A 59 8.87 5.75 6.37
N PHE A 60 7.65 6.23 6.08
CA PHE A 60 6.43 5.64 6.63
C PHE A 60 6.28 4.16 6.26
N LEU A 61 6.48 3.79 4.98
CA LEU A 61 6.38 2.40 4.53
C LEU A 61 7.42 1.49 5.22
N ARG A 62 8.66 1.95 5.38
CA ARG A 62 9.70 1.21 6.11
C ARG A 62 9.31 0.95 7.56
N ALA A 63 8.84 1.99 8.25
CA ALA A 63 8.37 1.87 9.63
C ALA A 63 7.17 0.92 9.74
N GLU A 64 6.21 1.01 8.80
CA GLU A 64 5.07 0.11 8.75
C GLU A 64 5.48 -1.36 8.57
N LEU A 65 6.47 -1.62 7.72
CA LEU A 65 6.99 -2.95 7.44
C LEU A 65 8.00 -3.44 8.48
N GLN A 66 8.35 -2.61 9.48
CA GLN A 66 9.40 -2.90 10.48
C GLN A 66 10.74 -3.25 9.82
N ILE A 67 11.00 -2.68 8.64
CA ILE A 67 12.28 -2.84 7.94
C ILE A 67 13.27 -1.89 8.59
N ASP A 68 14.30 -2.45 9.21
CA ASP A 68 15.39 -1.66 9.75
C ASP A 68 16.20 -1.03 8.59
N PRO A 69 16.62 0.25 8.69
CA PRO A 69 17.39 0.90 7.63
C PRO A 69 18.75 0.24 7.36
N THR A 70 19.18 -0.69 8.21
CA THR A 70 20.42 -1.47 8.08
C THR A 70 20.27 -2.68 7.15
N GLU A 71 19.04 -3.10 6.81
CA GLU A 71 18.77 -4.25 5.93
C GLU A 71 18.91 -3.93 4.42
N ASP A 72 19.06 -2.66 4.04
CA ASP A 72 19.33 -2.26 2.64
C ASP A 72 20.76 -2.60 2.16
N ALA A 73 21.61 -3.15 3.02
CA ALA A 73 23.01 -3.44 2.74
C ALA A 73 23.30 -4.87 2.25
N LEU A 74 22.28 -5.62 1.81
CA LEU A 74 22.40 -6.99 1.28
C LEU A 74 22.39 -7.04 -0.25
#